data_AF-A0A951KR83-F1
#
_entry.id   AF-A0A951KR83-F1
#
_cell.length_a   1.000
_cell.length_b   1.000
_cell.length_c   1.000
_cell.angle_alpha   90.00
_cell.angle_beta   90.00
_cell.angle_gamma   90.00
#
_symmetry.space_group_name_H-M   'P 1'
#
loop_
_entity.id
_entity.type
_entity.pdbx_description
1 polymer ?
#
loop_
_entity_poly.entity_id
_entity_poly.type
_entity_poly.pdbx_seq_one_letter_code
_entity_poly.pdbx_strand_id
1 'polypeptide(L)'
;FLPADAVTFHPMNRRQYADRYVQWVAQNFEWTEVRAGWRSQRQGIFFREWDKWSRWGIDNGLHSVLTQALTLSVIGYPFILPDMIGGNAYSGELPDRELMIRWTQLTALLPAMQFSIPPWLYDAETDAICRRYAVLHNELAPYIQLLVAQTVRDGTPIVQPLFWHSPHDEAALLVDDQFLLGDLLLVAPILAAGQVARSIYLPAGRWRDRWNSSTFDGPLWLNDYPAPLDTLPLFERLTVQ
;
A
#
# COMPACT_ATOMS: atom_id res chain seq x y z
N PHE A 1 -1.19 16.89 23.29
CA PHE A 1 -2.63 17.10 23.03
C PHE A 1 -3.55 16.69 24.18
N LEU A 2 -3.04 16.17 25.29
CA LEU A 2 -3.72 16.20 26.59
C LEU A 2 -2.78 16.83 27.64
N PRO A 3 -3.31 17.45 28.69
CA PRO A 3 -2.53 17.89 29.84
C PRO A 3 -1.73 16.72 30.46
N ALA A 4 -0.57 17.01 31.06
CA ALA A 4 0.28 15.98 31.67
C ALA A 4 -0.38 15.29 32.88
N ASP A 5 -1.36 15.96 33.49
CA ASP A 5 -2.18 15.51 34.62
C ASP A 5 -3.53 14.91 34.19
N ALA A 6 -3.74 14.70 32.89
CA ALA A 6 -4.97 14.08 32.41
C ALA A 6 -5.12 12.66 32.97
N VAL A 7 -6.23 12.42 33.67
CA VAL A 7 -6.61 11.12 34.19
C VAL A 7 -7.91 10.66 33.55
N THR A 8 -8.05 9.35 33.37
CA THR A 8 -9.28 8.75 32.85
C THR A 8 -10.32 8.65 33.96
N PHE A 9 -11.60 8.91 33.65
CA PHE A 9 -12.69 8.81 34.62
C PHE A 9 -12.81 7.41 35.25
N HIS A 10 -12.49 6.37 34.48
CA HIS A 10 -12.30 5.00 34.97
C HIS A 10 -10.85 4.56 34.77
N PRO A 11 -10.29 3.72 35.66
CA PRO A 11 -8.95 3.16 35.45
C PRO A 11 -8.84 2.45 34.10
N MET A 12 -7.89 2.88 33.28
CA MET A 12 -7.60 2.28 31.97
C MET A 12 -6.09 2.17 31.76
N ASN A 13 -5.66 1.07 31.15
CA ASN A 13 -4.29 0.94 30.67
C ASN A 13 -4.12 1.61 29.29
N ARG A 14 -2.86 1.74 28.84
CA ARG A 14 -2.51 2.40 27.58
C ARG A 14 -3.22 1.82 26.34
N ARG A 15 -3.45 0.50 26.33
CA ARG A 15 -4.10 -0.22 25.22
C ARG A 15 -5.60 0.07 25.19
N GLN A 16 -6.26 0.04 26.35
CA GLN A 16 -7.67 0.39 26.50
C GLN A 16 -7.92 1.85 26.13
N TYR A 17 -7.02 2.75 26.55
CA TYR A 17 -7.09 4.16 26.17
C TYR A 17 -7.03 4.34 24.65
N ALA A 18 -6.09 3.68 23.96
CA ALA A 18 -5.97 3.76 22.51
C ALA A 18 -7.26 3.33 21.80
N ASP A 19 -7.84 2.17 22.15
CA ASP A 19 -9.10 1.71 21.54
C ASP A 19 -10.27 2.68 21.80
N ARG A 20 -10.39 3.19 23.04
CA ARG A 20 -11.44 4.14 23.40
C ARG A 20 -11.28 5.48 22.70
N TYR A 21 -10.05 5.95 22.53
CA TYR A 21 -9.78 7.19 21.80
C TYR A 21 -10.15 7.02 20.33
N VAL A 22 -9.72 5.95 19.66
CA VAL A 22 -10.06 5.68 18.26
C VAL A 22 -11.57 5.53 18.09
N GLN A 23 -12.27 4.85 19.02
CA GLN A 23 -13.72 4.77 19.00
C GLN A 23 -14.39 6.15 19.14
N TRP A 24 -13.93 6.97 20.08
CA TRP A 24 -14.47 8.32 20.26
C TRP A 24 -14.26 9.17 19.00
N VAL A 25 -13.06 9.11 18.41
CA VAL A 25 -12.75 9.78 17.16
C VAL A 25 -13.70 9.34 16.04
N ALA A 26 -13.91 8.03 15.87
CA ALA A 26 -14.80 7.46 14.84
C ALA A 26 -16.25 7.95 14.95
N GLN A 27 -16.71 8.20 16.17
CA GLN A 27 -18.09 8.60 16.45
C GLN A 27 -18.33 10.11 16.31
N ASN A 28 -17.27 10.92 16.34
CA ASN A 28 -17.40 12.37 16.43
C ASN A 28 -16.83 13.11 15.20
N PHE A 29 -16.02 12.43 14.38
CA PHE A 29 -15.37 13.05 13.23
C PHE A 29 -15.48 12.14 12.00
N GLU A 30 -15.88 12.74 10.88
CA GLU A 30 -15.78 12.10 9.56
C GLU A 30 -14.35 12.20 9.03
N TRP A 31 -14.01 11.41 8.01
CA TRP A 31 -12.74 11.48 7.27
C TRP A 31 -11.49 11.43 8.17
N THR A 32 -11.52 10.57 9.19
CA THR A 32 -10.42 10.51 10.15
C THR A 32 -9.41 9.42 9.80
N GLU A 33 -8.13 9.74 10.06
CA GLU A 33 -7.03 8.80 10.11
C GLU A 33 -6.49 8.67 11.54
N VAL A 34 -5.97 7.48 11.89
CA VAL A 34 -5.25 7.24 13.15
C VAL A 34 -3.97 6.47 12.87
N ARG A 35 -2.92 6.71 13.67
CA ARG A 35 -1.62 6.04 13.56
C ARG A 35 -1.32 5.06 14.68
N ALA A 36 -2.25 4.94 15.62
CA ALA A 36 -2.14 4.06 16.77
C ALA A 36 -3.51 3.48 17.09
N GLY A 37 -3.56 2.18 17.34
CA GLY A 37 -4.77 1.46 17.72
C GLY A 37 -4.44 0.17 18.43
N TRP A 38 -5.40 -0.35 19.18
CA TRP A 38 -5.30 -1.65 19.84
C TRP A 38 -6.64 -2.35 19.75
N ARG A 39 -6.72 -3.41 18.93
CA ARG A 39 -7.98 -4.11 18.64
C ARG A 39 -9.10 -3.18 18.12
N SER A 40 -8.71 -2.15 17.37
CA SER A 40 -9.63 -1.11 16.89
C SER A 40 -10.12 -1.36 15.46
N GLN A 41 -9.94 -2.58 14.92
CA GLN A 41 -10.34 -2.97 13.56
C GLN A 41 -11.83 -2.76 13.27
N ARG A 42 -12.65 -2.80 14.33
CA ARG A 42 -14.10 -2.54 14.26
C ARG A 42 -14.46 -1.08 13.91
N GLN A 43 -13.49 -0.17 14.00
CA GLN A 43 -13.70 1.24 13.65
C GLN A 43 -13.40 1.41 12.16
N GLY A 44 -14.34 1.95 11.40
CA GLY A 44 -14.18 2.26 9.97
C GLY A 44 -13.31 3.51 9.74
N ILE A 45 -12.08 3.50 10.26
CA ILE A 45 -11.13 4.60 10.21
C ILE A 45 -9.93 4.21 9.36
N PHE A 46 -9.36 5.17 8.62
CA PHE A 46 -8.07 4.96 7.97
C PHE A 46 -6.96 4.74 8.99
N PHE A 47 -6.32 3.58 8.94
CA PHE A 47 -5.08 3.36 9.67
C PHE A 47 -3.94 3.91 8.84
N ARG A 48 -3.42 5.05 9.26
CA ARG A 48 -2.28 5.68 8.62
C ARG A 48 -0.97 5.07 9.11
N GLU A 49 -0.11 4.78 8.16
CA GLU A 49 1.26 4.36 8.42
C GLU A 49 2.05 5.39 9.22
N TRP A 50 3.12 4.93 9.86
CA TRP A 50 4.03 5.85 10.54
C TRP A 50 4.86 6.63 9.54
N ASP A 51 5.33 7.79 9.98
CA ASP A 51 6.14 8.69 9.16
C ASP A 51 7.39 7.95 8.64
N LYS A 52 7.49 7.85 7.32
CA LYS A 52 8.58 7.23 6.59
C LYS A 52 9.68 8.25 6.32
N TRP A 53 10.91 7.78 6.33
CA TRP A 53 12.05 8.56 5.85
C TRP A 53 12.02 8.64 4.32
N SER A 54 12.55 9.74 3.77
CA SER A 54 12.69 9.92 2.33
C SER A 54 13.85 9.08 1.74
N ARG A 55 13.82 7.77 1.98
CA ARG A 55 14.88 6.82 1.58
C ARG A 55 14.32 5.50 1.08
N TRP A 56 15.19 4.73 0.44
CA TRP A 56 14.91 3.35 0.04
C TRP A 56 14.98 2.38 1.23
N GLY A 57 14.50 1.15 1.04
CA GLY A 57 14.74 0.04 1.96
C GLY A 57 13.67 -0.21 3.03
N ILE A 58 13.83 -1.34 3.72
CA ILE A 58 12.89 -1.89 4.71
C ILE A 58 12.97 -1.18 6.07
N ASP A 59 14.10 -0.53 6.36
CA ASP A 59 14.29 0.27 7.56
C ASP A 59 13.57 1.62 7.41
N ASN A 60 12.24 1.60 7.50
CA ASN A 60 11.38 2.80 7.47
C ASN A 60 11.53 3.69 6.20
N GLY A 61 11.82 3.08 5.05
CA GLY A 61 11.83 3.71 3.72
C GLY A 61 10.74 3.14 2.79
N LEU A 62 10.92 3.23 1.47
CA LEU A 62 9.92 2.80 0.48
C LEU A 62 9.45 1.34 0.66
N HIS A 63 10.36 0.38 0.83
CA HIS A 63 9.97 -1.04 0.98
C HIS A 63 9.07 -1.22 2.22
N SER A 64 9.39 -0.51 3.31
CA SER A 64 8.58 -0.59 4.54
C SER A 64 7.13 -0.11 4.38
N VAL A 65 6.81 0.68 3.34
CA VAL A 65 5.43 1.04 3.03
C VAL A 65 4.64 -0.21 2.63
N LEU A 66 5.16 -0.99 1.69
CA LEU A 66 4.49 -2.22 1.27
C LEU A 66 4.40 -3.23 2.42
N THR A 67 5.49 -3.49 3.13
CA THR A 67 5.50 -4.48 4.22
C THR A 67 4.54 -4.09 5.35
N GLN A 68 4.43 -2.79 5.67
CA GLN A 68 3.50 -2.30 6.68
C GLN A 68 2.06 -2.40 6.21
N ALA A 69 1.76 -2.04 4.95
CA ALA A 69 0.43 -2.24 4.37
C ALA A 69 -0.01 -3.71 4.41
N LEU A 70 0.85 -4.63 3.99
CA LEU A 70 0.58 -6.07 4.06
C LEU A 70 0.34 -6.55 5.50
N THR A 71 1.15 -6.07 6.44
CA THR A 71 0.99 -6.39 7.86
C THR A 71 -0.36 -5.90 8.40
N LEU A 72 -0.71 -4.63 8.11
CA LEU A 72 -1.97 -4.02 8.52
C LEU A 72 -3.17 -4.80 7.98
N SER A 73 -3.13 -5.18 6.70
CA SER A 73 -4.15 -6.02 6.09
C SER A 73 -4.35 -7.35 6.81
N VAL A 74 -3.26 -8.08 7.08
CA VAL A 74 -3.32 -9.41 7.73
C VAL A 74 -3.84 -9.33 9.17
N ILE A 75 -3.52 -8.25 9.89
CA ILE A 75 -4.00 -8.05 11.28
C ILE A 75 -5.38 -7.36 11.35
N GLY A 76 -6.05 -7.17 10.21
CA GLY A 76 -7.43 -6.72 10.11
C GLY A 76 -7.65 -5.21 10.08
N TYR A 77 -6.64 -4.41 9.69
CA TYR A 77 -6.82 -2.98 9.38
C TYR A 77 -6.79 -2.78 7.86
N PRO A 78 -7.92 -2.96 7.16
CA PRO A 78 -7.96 -2.99 5.70
C PRO A 78 -7.99 -1.60 5.06
N PHE A 79 -8.43 -0.57 5.79
CA PHE A 79 -8.46 0.82 5.33
C PHE A 79 -7.11 1.47 5.61
N ILE A 80 -6.14 1.18 4.76
CA ILE A 80 -4.76 1.64 4.92
C ILE A 80 -4.61 3.00 4.25
N LEU A 81 -4.07 3.96 4.98
CA LEU A 81 -3.51 5.17 4.39
C LEU A 81 -1.98 5.03 4.40
N PRO A 82 -1.37 4.74 3.24
CA PRO A 82 0.08 4.73 3.12
C PRO A 82 0.64 6.10 3.51
N ASP A 83 1.86 6.13 4.01
CA ASP A 83 2.47 7.41 4.32
C ASP A 83 2.78 8.24 3.06
N MET A 84 3.09 9.52 3.26
CA MET A 84 3.27 10.51 2.20
C MET A 84 4.22 10.03 1.11
N ILE A 85 3.82 10.26 -0.14
CA ILE A 85 4.64 9.92 -1.30
C ILE A 85 5.95 10.71 -1.23
N GLY A 86 7.06 9.97 -1.23
CA GLY A 86 8.41 10.51 -1.09
C GLY A 86 8.92 10.61 0.36
N GLY A 87 8.11 10.23 1.35
CA GLY A 87 8.46 10.34 2.78
C GLY A 87 8.25 11.75 3.35
N ASN A 88 8.77 11.98 4.56
CA ASN A 88 8.47 13.18 5.35
C ASN A 88 9.50 14.31 5.24
N ALA A 89 10.56 14.14 4.44
CA ALA A 89 11.60 15.16 4.26
C ALA A 89 12.24 15.70 5.54
N TYR A 90 12.28 14.86 6.59
CA TYR A 90 12.89 15.25 7.86
C TYR A 90 14.35 15.63 7.69
N SER A 91 14.79 16.61 8.48
CA SER A 91 16.16 17.13 8.46
C SER A 91 16.63 17.63 7.08
N GLY A 92 15.70 17.94 6.17
CA GLY A 92 16.01 18.40 4.81
C GLY A 92 16.35 17.28 3.82
N GLU A 93 16.18 16.01 4.19
CA GLU A 93 16.40 14.86 3.31
C GLU A 93 15.23 14.69 2.33
N LEU A 94 15.32 15.30 1.16
CA LEU A 94 14.34 15.12 0.10
C LEU A 94 14.58 13.80 -0.65
N PRO A 95 13.52 13.09 -1.09
CA PRO A 95 13.70 11.92 -1.94
C PRO A 95 14.27 12.36 -3.29
N ASP A 96 15.11 11.54 -3.89
CA ASP A 96 15.54 11.75 -5.28
C ASP A 96 14.39 11.52 -6.27
N ARG A 97 14.62 11.84 -7.55
CA ARG A 97 13.59 11.71 -8.60
C ARG A 97 13.09 10.27 -8.74
N GLU A 98 13.98 9.29 -8.63
CA GLU A 98 13.64 7.88 -8.82
C GLU A 98 12.77 7.40 -7.68
N LEU A 99 13.14 7.74 -6.45
CA LEU A 99 12.39 7.41 -5.24
C LEU A 99 11.00 8.05 -5.29
N MET A 100 10.88 9.32 -5.67
CA MET A 100 9.59 9.99 -5.85
C MET A 100 8.68 9.24 -6.83
N ILE A 101 9.23 8.82 -7.97
CA ILE A 101 8.49 8.07 -9.01
C ILE A 101 8.09 6.69 -8.50
N ARG A 102 9.02 5.89 -7.95
CA ARG A 102 8.72 4.53 -7.49
C ARG A 102 7.77 4.52 -6.29
N TRP A 103 7.84 5.52 -5.42
CA TRP A 103 6.89 5.70 -4.33
C TRP A 103 5.50 6.03 -4.86
N THR A 104 5.40 6.93 -5.85
CA THR A 104 4.12 7.23 -6.51
C THR A 104 3.52 5.98 -7.17
N GLN A 105 4.36 5.19 -7.84
CA GLN A 105 3.96 3.93 -8.48
C GLN A 105 3.36 2.94 -7.48
N LEU A 106 4.05 2.69 -6.35
CA LEU A 106 3.53 1.83 -5.29
C LEU A 106 2.20 2.35 -4.74
N THR A 107 2.17 3.61 -4.31
CA THR A 107 1.01 4.19 -3.62
C THR A 107 -0.21 4.33 -4.53
N ALA A 108 -0.03 4.46 -5.85
CA ALA A 108 -1.15 4.47 -6.81
C ALA A 108 -2.01 3.19 -6.78
N LEU A 109 -1.44 2.07 -6.33
CA LEU A 109 -2.12 0.77 -6.23
C LEU A 109 -2.49 0.41 -4.78
N LEU A 110 -2.32 1.35 -3.85
CA LEU A 110 -2.78 1.23 -2.46
C LEU A 110 -4.11 2.01 -2.28
N PRO A 111 -4.85 1.85 -1.16
CA PRO A 111 -6.22 2.36 -1.03
C PRO A 111 -6.36 3.89 -1.07
N ALA A 112 -5.27 4.62 -0.85
CA ALA A 112 -5.25 6.08 -0.86
C ALA A 112 -3.87 6.62 -1.29
N MET A 113 -3.87 7.83 -1.87
CA MET A 113 -2.65 8.56 -2.22
C MET A 113 -2.58 9.91 -1.52
N GLN A 114 -1.40 10.27 -1.02
CA GLN A 114 -1.15 11.59 -0.44
C GLN A 114 0.24 12.10 -0.84
N PHE A 115 0.30 13.27 -1.48
CA PHE A 115 1.55 13.98 -1.75
C PHE A 115 1.79 15.07 -0.70
N SER A 116 3.01 15.14 -0.18
CA SER A 116 3.55 16.30 0.57
C SER A 116 4.52 17.11 -0.27
N ILE A 117 5.28 16.42 -1.11
CA ILE A 117 6.30 16.99 -1.97
C ILE A 117 5.72 17.01 -3.39
N PRO A 118 5.59 18.19 -4.01
CA PRO A 118 5.05 18.26 -5.36
C PRO A 118 6.01 17.68 -6.41
N PRO A 119 5.56 16.72 -7.26
CA PRO A 119 6.42 16.11 -8.28
C PRO A 119 7.00 17.10 -9.30
N TRP A 120 6.32 18.21 -9.56
CA TRP A 120 6.76 19.26 -10.48
C TRP A 120 7.95 20.09 -9.98
N LEU A 121 8.43 19.87 -8.75
CA LEU A 121 9.68 20.48 -8.27
C LEU A 121 10.95 19.80 -8.80
N TYR A 122 10.81 18.62 -9.42
CA TYR A 122 11.93 17.86 -9.99
C TYR A 122 12.15 18.26 -11.44
N ASP A 123 11.50 17.57 -12.37
CA ASP A 123 11.58 17.79 -13.81
C ASP A 123 10.27 17.36 -14.50
N ALA A 124 10.16 17.67 -15.80
CA ALA A 124 8.96 17.39 -16.58
C ALA A 124 8.69 15.88 -16.75
N GLU A 125 9.73 15.05 -16.76
CA GLU A 125 9.61 13.58 -16.83
C GLU A 125 8.98 13.04 -15.54
N THR A 126 9.50 13.45 -14.39
CA THR A 126 9.03 13.09 -13.05
C THR A 126 7.57 13.50 -12.85
N ASP A 127 7.23 14.74 -13.18
CA ASP A 127 5.83 15.22 -13.12
C ASP A 127 4.91 14.39 -14.02
N ALA A 128 5.32 14.14 -15.27
CA ALA A 128 4.51 13.38 -16.21
C ALA A 128 4.26 11.94 -15.75
N ILE A 129 5.30 11.26 -15.25
CA ILE A 129 5.18 9.90 -14.73
C ILE A 129 4.30 9.89 -13.47
N CYS A 130 4.55 10.77 -12.50
CA CYS A 130 3.75 10.82 -11.28
C CYS A 130 2.28 11.12 -11.56
N ARG A 131 2.00 12.07 -12.47
CA ARG A 131 0.64 12.36 -12.96
C ARG A 131 -0.01 11.14 -13.59
N ARG A 132 0.72 10.38 -14.42
CA ARG A 132 0.19 9.15 -15.05
C ARG A 132 -0.30 8.14 -14.02
N TYR A 133 0.44 7.95 -12.93
CA TYR A 133 0.05 7.03 -11.85
C TYR A 133 -1.04 7.58 -10.95
N ALA A 134 -1.09 8.90 -10.72
CA ALA A 134 -2.23 9.53 -10.04
C ALA A 134 -3.53 9.39 -10.85
N VAL A 135 -3.45 9.49 -12.19
CA VAL A 135 -4.59 9.20 -13.08
C VAL A 135 -4.99 7.73 -13.01
N LEU A 136 -4.03 6.80 -13.03
CA LEU A 136 -4.31 5.37 -12.86
C LEU A 136 -5.04 5.07 -11.54
N HIS A 137 -4.65 5.71 -10.43
CA HIS A 137 -5.34 5.56 -9.16
C HIS A 137 -6.80 6.02 -9.24
N ASN A 138 -7.07 7.14 -9.91
CA ASN A 138 -8.43 7.61 -10.16
C ASN A 138 -9.22 6.65 -11.06
N GLU A 139 -8.60 6.06 -12.08
CA GLU A 139 -9.22 5.04 -12.92
C GLU A 139 -9.57 3.77 -12.13
N LEU A 140 -8.76 3.41 -11.14
CA LEU A 140 -8.97 2.26 -10.26
C LEU A 140 -9.90 2.57 -9.08
N ALA A 141 -10.25 3.84 -8.82
CA ALA A 141 -11.09 4.21 -7.70
C ALA A 141 -12.43 3.44 -7.65
N PRO A 142 -13.17 3.23 -8.77
CA PRO A 142 -14.36 2.39 -8.75
C PRO A 142 -14.10 0.95 -8.28
N TYR A 143 -12.98 0.35 -8.69
CA TYR A 143 -12.59 -0.99 -8.25
C TYR A 143 -12.21 -1.00 -6.76
N ILE A 144 -11.44 -0.02 -6.29
CA ILE A 144 -11.11 0.12 -4.86
C ILE A 144 -12.39 0.27 -4.03
N GLN A 145 -13.39 1.01 -4.49
CA GLN A 145 -14.69 1.14 -3.80
C GLN A 145 -15.45 -0.19 -3.73
N LEU A 146 -15.36 -1.05 -4.75
CA LEU A 146 -15.91 -2.40 -4.69
C LEU A 146 -15.21 -3.25 -3.63
N LEU A 147 -13.87 -3.14 -3.54
CA LEU A 147 -13.08 -3.83 -2.51
C LEU A 147 -13.40 -3.33 -1.10
N VAL A 148 -13.61 -2.02 -0.92
CA VAL A 148 -14.10 -1.42 0.34
C VAL A 148 -15.44 -2.05 0.71
N ALA A 149 -16.39 -2.12 -0.23
CA ALA A 149 -17.69 -2.73 0.03
C ALA A 149 -17.59 -4.21 0.39
N GLN A 150 -16.67 -4.96 -0.22
CA GLN A 150 -16.39 -6.36 0.12
C GLN A 150 -15.81 -6.49 1.53
N THR A 151 -14.78 -5.69 1.82
CA THR A 151 -14.14 -5.60 3.13
C THR A 151 -15.16 -5.37 4.24
N VAL A 152 -16.12 -4.45 4.05
CA VAL A 152 -17.18 -4.17 5.04
C VAL A 152 -18.12 -5.36 5.24
N ARG A 153 -18.35 -6.18 4.21
CA ARG A 153 -19.25 -7.34 4.29
C ARG A 153 -18.61 -8.55 4.96
N ASP A 154 -17.37 -8.89 4.60
CA ASP A 154 -16.75 -10.17 4.97
C ASP A 154 -15.36 -10.06 5.62
N GLY A 155 -14.79 -8.86 5.70
CA GLY A 155 -13.48 -8.62 6.28
C GLY A 155 -12.29 -8.95 5.37
N THR A 156 -12.53 -9.31 4.10
CA THR A 156 -11.45 -9.52 3.13
C THR A 156 -10.65 -8.24 2.95
N PRO A 157 -9.31 -8.26 3.10
CA PRO A 157 -8.50 -7.06 2.96
C PRO A 157 -8.45 -6.56 1.51
N ILE A 158 -8.33 -5.24 1.35
CA ILE A 158 -8.22 -4.57 0.04
C ILE A 158 -6.86 -4.90 -0.61
N VAL A 159 -5.79 -4.78 0.16
CA VAL A 159 -4.41 -5.09 -0.24
C VAL A 159 -4.04 -6.41 0.40
N GLN A 160 -3.66 -7.41 -0.39
CA GLN A 160 -3.51 -8.78 0.10
C GLN A 160 -2.11 -9.32 -0.23
N PRO A 161 -1.47 -10.04 0.69
CA PRO A 161 -0.26 -10.79 0.36
C PRO A 161 -0.61 -11.94 -0.60
N LEU A 162 0.36 -12.41 -1.39
CA LEU A 162 0.10 -13.43 -2.42
C LEU A 162 -0.46 -14.73 -1.84
N PHE A 163 0.03 -15.12 -0.65
CA PHE A 163 -0.47 -16.30 0.05
C PHE A 163 -1.95 -16.23 0.43
N TRP A 164 -2.58 -15.05 0.39
CA TRP A 164 -4.01 -14.89 0.70
C TRP A 164 -4.90 -15.78 -0.19
N HIS A 165 -4.55 -15.88 -1.48
CA HIS A 165 -5.22 -16.78 -2.41
C HIS A 165 -4.51 -18.11 -2.63
N SER A 166 -3.26 -18.22 -2.17
CA SER A 166 -2.42 -19.41 -2.37
C SER A 166 -1.76 -19.83 -1.05
N PRO A 167 -2.55 -20.23 -0.02
CA PRO A 167 -2.03 -20.43 1.34
C PRO A 167 -1.11 -21.64 1.50
N HIS A 168 -1.11 -22.55 0.52
CA HIS A 168 -0.26 -23.75 0.49
C HIS A 168 0.89 -23.65 -0.51
N ASP A 169 1.05 -22.49 -1.16
CA ASP A 169 2.12 -22.24 -2.11
C ASP A 169 3.34 -21.68 -1.36
N GLU A 170 4.42 -22.47 -1.31
CA GLU A 170 5.65 -22.12 -0.59
C GLU A 170 6.30 -20.84 -1.11
N ALA A 171 6.21 -20.57 -2.42
CA ALA A 171 6.75 -19.34 -2.99
C ALA A 171 5.89 -18.15 -2.60
N ALA A 172 4.55 -18.27 -2.68
CA ALA A 172 3.63 -17.20 -2.30
C ALA A 172 3.75 -16.81 -0.81
N LEU A 173 4.13 -17.74 0.07
CA LEU A 173 4.37 -17.50 1.50
C LEU A 173 5.61 -16.66 1.79
N LEU A 174 6.60 -16.65 0.87
CA LEU A 174 7.88 -15.96 1.06
C LEU A 174 7.94 -14.60 0.36
N VAL A 175 7.04 -14.32 -0.58
CA VAL A 175 7.01 -13.06 -1.33
C VAL A 175 6.47 -11.93 -0.44
N ASP A 176 7.33 -10.96 -0.15
CA ASP A 176 7.03 -9.76 0.66
C ASP A 176 7.09 -8.45 -0.16
N ASP A 177 7.51 -8.53 -1.41
CA ASP A 177 7.75 -7.40 -2.31
C ASP A 177 6.74 -7.35 -3.49
N GLN A 178 5.65 -8.10 -3.39
CA GLN A 178 4.50 -8.09 -4.29
C GLN A 178 3.21 -8.13 -3.49
N PHE A 179 2.11 -7.67 -4.09
CA PHE A 179 0.79 -7.77 -3.48
C PHE A 179 -0.32 -7.93 -4.52
N LEU A 180 -1.49 -8.30 -4.03
CA LEU A 180 -2.73 -8.32 -4.78
C LEU A 180 -3.61 -7.15 -4.35
N LEU A 181 -4.14 -6.39 -5.31
CA LEU A 181 -5.20 -5.42 -5.06
C LEU A 181 -6.53 -6.11 -5.37
N GLY A 182 -7.19 -6.60 -4.33
CA GLY A 182 -8.29 -7.56 -4.44
C GLY A 182 -7.92 -8.79 -5.29
N ASP A 183 -8.90 -9.35 -5.98
CA ASP A 183 -8.73 -10.62 -6.70
C ASP A 183 -8.17 -10.44 -8.13
N LEU A 184 -8.20 -9.21 -8.65
CA LEU A 184 -7.97 -8.94 -10.08
C LEU A 184 -6.56 -8.47 -10.42
N LEU A 185 -5.84 -7.82 -9.53
CA LEU A 185 -4.58 -7.16 -9.87
C LEU A 185 -3.42 -7.69 -9.03
N LEU A 186 -2.34 -8.09 -9.68
CA LEU A 186 -1.05 -8.37 -9.05
C LEU A 186 -0.08 -7.24 -9.36
N VAL A 187 0.53 -6.71 -8.31
CA VAL A 187 1.42 -5.54 -8.36
C VAL A 187 2.79 -5.95 -7.85
N ALA A 188 3.84 -5.63 -8.62
CA ALA A 188 5.23 -5.96 -8.27
C ALA A 188 6.11 -4.69 -8.40
N PRO A 189 6.10 -3.81 -7.38
CA PRO A 189 6.80 -2.51 -7.39
C PRO A 189 8.33 -2.63 -7.39
N ILE A 190 9.04 -1.65 -7.94
CA ILE A 190 10.49 -1.54 -7.73
C ILE A 190 10.75 -0.89 -6.37
N LEU A 191 11.51 -1.57 -5.50
CA LEU A 191 11.75 -1.17 -4.10
C LEU A 191 13.22 -0.89 -3.79
N ALA A 192 14.10 -0.93 -4.79
CA ALA A 192 15.53 -0.62 -4.69
C ALA A 192 15.98 0.34 -5.79
N ALA A 193 16.92 1.23 -5.46
CA ALA A 193 17.43 2.25 -6.36
C ALA A 193 18.19 1.64 -7.56
N GLY A 194 18.05 2.26 -8.73
CA GLY A 194 18.72 1.87 -9.97
C GLY A 194 18.16 0.59 -10.60
N GLN A 195 17.12 -0.01 -10.03
CA GLN A 195 16.56 -1.26 -10.53
C GLN A 195 15.58 -0.98 -11.69
N VAL A 196 15.87 -1.59 -12.83
CA VAL A 196 15.09 -1.45 -14.09
C VAL A 196 14.47 -2.76 -14.58
N ALA A 197 14.65 -3.84 -13.81
CA ALA A 197 14.01 -5.14 -14.03
C ALA A 197 13.93 -5.89 -12.69
N ARG A 198 12.98 -6.83 -12.57
CA ARG A 198 12.85 -7.65 -11.35
C ARG A 198 12.30 -9.04 -11.65
N SER A 199 12.56 -9.98 -10.74
CA SER A 199 11.81 -11.24 -10.71
C SER A 199 10.41 -11.02 -10.12
N ILE A 200 9.43 -11.71 -10.70
CA ILE A 200 8.02 -11.61 -10.32
C ILE A 200 7.45 -13.02 -10.23
N TYR A 201 6.88 -13.36 -9.08
CA TYR A 201 6.12 -14.58 -8.91
C TYR A 201 4.66 -14.35 -9.30
N LEU A 202 4.16 -15.12 -10.25
CA LEU A 202 2.75 -15.21 -10.57
C LEU A 202 2.21 -16.49 -9.90
N PRO A 203 1.30 -16.39 -8.92
CA PRO A 203 0.71 -17.57 -8.29
C PRO A 203 -0.28 -18.25 -9.26
N ALA A 204 -0.85 -19.38 -8.83
CA ALA A 204 -1.82 -20.15 -9.62
C ALA A 204 -2.93 -19.26 -10.22
N GLY A 205 -3.16 -19.41 -11.52
CA GLY A 205 -4.13 -18.61 -12.27
C GLY A 205 -3.58 -18.13 -13.62
N ARG A 206 -4.46 -17.54 -14.43
CA ARG A 206 -4.09 -16.94 -15.70
C ARG A 206 -3.98 -15.43 -15.57
N TRP A 207 -2.80 -14.90 -15.89
CA TRP A 207 -2.42 -13.51 -15.70
C TRP A 207 -2.11 -12.85 -17.03
N ARG A 208 -2.58 -11.62 -17.23
CA ARG A 208 -2.28 -10.79 -18.38
C ARG A 208 -1.44 -9.61 -17.93
N ASP A 209 -0.29 -9.42 -18.55
CA ASP A 209 0.50 -8.20 -18.41
C ASP A 209 -0.29 -6.99 -18.93
N ARG A 210 -0.48 -5.97 -18.09
CA ARG A 210 -1.27 -4.79 -18.45
C ARG A 210 -0.65 -3.97 -19.58
N TRP A 211 0.68 -4.00 -19.74
CA TRP A 211 1.42 -3.10 -20.63
C TRP A 211 1.63 -3.68 -22.03
N ASN A 212 1.92 -4.98 -22.13
CA ASN A 212 2.15 -5.64 -23.43
C ASN A 212 1.08 -6.69 -23.79
N SER A 213 0.09 -6.92 -22.91
CA SER A 213 -1.00 -7.89 -23.10
C SER A 213 -0.58 -9.35 -23.22
N SER A 214 0.68 -9.70 -22.95
CA SER A 214 1.13 -11.10 -22.88
C SER A 214 0.42 -11.83 -21.75
N THR A 215 0.10 -13.11 -21.97
CA THR A 215 -0.59 -13.94 -21.00
C THR A 215 0.31 -15.05 -20.47
N PHE A 216 0.23 -15.28 -19.18
CA PHE A 216 1.01 -16.26 -18.44
C PHE A 216 0.09 -17.14 -17.62
N ASP A 217 0.36 -18.44 -17.61
CA ASP A 217 -0.30 -19.40 -16.73
C ASP A 217 0.64 -19.68 -15.54
N GLY A 218 0.24 -19.23 -14.35
CA GLY A 218 0.94 -19.50 -13.09
C GLY A 218 0.55 -20.86 -12.49
N PRO A 219 1.31 -21.39 -11.51
CA PRO A 219 2.41 -20.74 -10.80
C PRO A 219 3.70 -20.63 -11.64
N LEU A 220 4.31 -19.44 -11.67
CA LEU A 220 5.47 -19.15 -12.52
C LEU A 220 6.32 -18.00 -11.96
N TRP A 221 7.65 -18.17 -11.97
CA TRP A 221 8.60 -17.07 -11.82
C TRP A 221 8.94 -16.46 -13.18
N LEU A 222 8.59 -15.19 -13.37
CA LEU A 222 9.10 -14.37 -14.46
C LEU A 222 10.41 -13.74 -14.01
N ASN A 223 11.53 -14.16 -14.59
CA ASN A 223 12.84 -13.58 -14.30
C ASN A 223 13.11 -12.39 -15.22
N ASP A 224 13.85 -11.39 -14.72
CA ASP A 224 14.29 -10.22 -15.48
C ASP A 224 13.16 -9.47 -16.19
N TYR A 225 11.97 -9.39 -15.57
CA TYR A 225 10.84 -8.66 -16.13
C TYR A 225 11.19 -7.15 -16.25
N PRO A 226 11.10 -6.54 -17.44
CA PRO A 226 11.44 -5.13 -17.63
C PRO A 226 10.55 -4.19 -16.83
N ALA A 227 11.16 -3.35 -16.01
CA ALA A 227 10.51 -2.34 -15.19
C ALA A 227 11.27 -1.00 -15.31
N PRO A 228 11.33 -0.39 -16.51
CA PRO A 228 11.95 0.93 -16.68
C PRO A 228 11.28 1.97 -15.76
N LEU A 229 11.89 3.14 -15.65
CA LEU A 229 11.50 4.16 -14.66
C LEU A 229 10.01 4.52 -14.74
N ASP A 230 9.45 4.56 -15.94
CA ASP A 230 8.05 4.88 -16.18
C ASP A 230 7.09 3.70 -15.95
N THR A 231 7.57 2.46 -15.77
CA THR A 231 6.75 1.25 -15.80
C THR A 231 6.78 0.48 -14.48
N LEU A 232 5.61 0.33 -13.88
CA LEU A 232 5.32 -0.51 -12.72
C LEU A 232 4.80 -1.86 -13.21
N PRO A 233 5.49 -2.98 -12.94
CA PRO A 233 4.96 -4.30 -13.27
C PRO A 233 3.57 -4.54 -12.64
N LEU A 234 2.58 -4.78 -13.50
CA LEU A 234 1.17 -4.86 -13.14
C LEU A 234 0.47 -5.90 -14.03
N PHE A 235 -0.18 -6.87 -13.40
CA PHE A 235 -0.82 -8.00 -14.07
C PHE A 235 -2.29 -8.10 -13.67
N GLU A 236 -3.13 -8.43 -14.64
CA GLU A 236 -4.56 -8.61 -14.50
C GLU A 236 -4.91 -10.09 -14.53
N ARG A 237 -5.66 -10.58 -13.55
CA ARG A 237 -6.17 -11.95 -13.54
C ARG A 237 -7.32 -12.07 -14.54
N LEU A 238 -7.22 -13.02 -15.47
CA LEU A 238 -8.23 -13.23 -16.53
C LEU A 238 -9.37 -14.15 -16.12
N THR A 239 -9.21 -14.93 -15.05
CA THR A 239 -10.24 -15.89 -14.61
C THR A 239 -10.23 -15.94 -13.10
N VAL A 240 -11.33 -15.52 -12.49
CA VAL A 240 -11.62 -15.80 -11.08
C VAL A 240 -12.37 -17.13 -11.10
N GLN A 241 -11.74 -18.19 -10.61
CA GLN A 241 -12.43 -19.47 -10.36
C GLN A 241 -13.28 -19.35 -9.10
#